data_AF-A0A2V5ITC8-F1
#
_entry.id   AF-A0A2V5ITC8-F1
#
_cell.length_a   1.000
_cell.length_b   1.000
_cell.length_c   1.000
_cell.angle_alpha   90.00
_cell.angle_beta   90.00
_cell.angle_gamma   90.00
#
_symmetry.space_group_name_H-M   'P 1'
#
loop_
_entity.id
_entity.type
_entity.pdbx_description
1 polymer ?
#
loop_
_entity_poly.entity_id
_entity_poly.type
_entity_poly.pdbx_seq_one_letter_code
_entity_poly.pdbx_strand_id
1 'polypeptide(L)'
;MTAAFVVPTVAACIDLVVHCVRAPNGQRSVGQILALGRRVENGIIESGLIFDTVNGKLTASETAMPAPDKFVAAGYNVATLMGEP
;
A
#
# COMPACT_ATOMS: atom_id res chain seq x y z
N MET A 1 22.17 -0.83 17.86
CA MET A 1 20.74 -0.74 17.51
C MET A 1 20.42 -1.91 16.59
N THR A 2 19.43 -2.74 16.93
CA THR A 2 19.09 -3.96 16.16
C THR A 2 17.81 -3.74 15.36
N ALA A 3 17.65 -4.45 14.24
CA ALA A 3 16.48 -4.35 13.37
C ALA A 3 15.14 -4.52 14.12
N ALA A 4 15.12 -5.32 15.19
CA ALA A 4 13.95 -5.54 16.04
C ALA A 4 13.37 -4.26 16.66
N PHE A 5 14.19 -3.22 16.89
CA PHE A 5 13.71 -1.93 17.42
C PHE A 5 13.40 -0.91 16.32
N VAL A 6 14.00 -1.05 15.14
CA VAL A 6 13.86 -0.09 14.03
C VAL A 6 12.67 -0.42 13.15
N VAL A 7 12.46 -1.70 12.85
CA VAL A 7 11.44 -2.13 11.90
C VAL A 7 10.04 -1.69 12.35
N PRO A 8 9.60 -1.88 13.60
CA PRO A 8 8.26 -1.45 14.01
C PRO A 8 8.06 0.06 13.93
N THR A 9 9.09 0.83 14.31
CA THR A 9 9.01 2.31 14.33
C THR A 9 9.01 2.91 12.94
N VAL A 10 9.79 2.35 12.00
CA VAL A 10 9.78 2.80 10.59
C VAL A 10 8.52 2.32 9.88
N ALA A 11 8.09 1.08 10.10
CA ALA A 11 6.87 0.53 9.51
C ALA A 11 5.63 1.36 9.87
N ALA A 12 5.53 1.80 11.13
CA ALA A 12 4.41 2.62 11.60
C ALA A 12 4.30 4.00 10.91
N CYS A 13 5.36 4.47 10.25
CA CYS A 13 5.38 5.75 9.55
C CYS A 13 4.98 5.64 8.07
N ILE A 14 4.84 4.43 7.53
CA ILE A 14 4.55 4.17 6.13
C ILE A 14 3.09 3.71 6.01
N ASP A 15 2.28 4.41 5.21
CA ASP A 15 0.89 4.00 4.98
C ASP A 15 0.74 3.11 3.76
N LEU A 16 1.53 3.39 2.71
CA LEU A 16 1.45 2.72 1.42
C LEU A 16 2.83 2.30 0.91
N VAL A 17 2.88 1.15 0.25
CA VAL A 17 4.05 0.68 -0.51
C VAL A 17 3.63 0.53 -1.97
N VAL A 18 4.35 1.21 -2.87
CA VAL A 18 4.13 1.12 -4.33
C VAL A 18 5.27 0.30 -4.93
N HIS A 19 4.96 -0.91 -5.38
CA HIS A 19 5.92 -1.74 -6.10
C HIS A 19 5.90 -1.38 -7.59
N CYS A 20 6.96 -0.73 -8.05
CA CYS A 20 7.15 -0.42 -9.46
C CYS A 20 7.91 -1.54 -10.16
N VAL A 21 7.47 -1.88 -11.37
CA VAL A 21 8.15 -2.81 -12.27
C VAL A 21 8.81 -2.05 -13.41
N ARG A 22 9.91 -2.58 -13.93
CA ARG A 22 10.61 -2.04 -15.10
C ARG A 22 10.66 -3.10 -16.18
N ALA A 23 10.07 -2.82 -17.33
CA ALA A 23 10.12 -3.69 -18.50
C ALA A 23 11.51 -3.67 -19.17
N PRO A 24 11.86 -4.69 -19.98
CA PRO A 24 13.14 -4.75 -20.69
C PRO A 24 13.42 -3.54 -21.60
N ASN A 25 12.37 -2.91 -22.13
CA ASN A 25 12.45 -1.67 -22.92
C ASN A 25 12.68 -0.40 -22.08
N GLY A 26 12.82 -0.54 -20.75
CA GLY A 26 13.06 0.55 -19.82
C GLY A 26 11.80 1.25 -19.30
N GLN A 27 10.61 0.94 -19.82
CA GLN A 27 9.35 1.50 -19.34
C GLN A 27 9.09 1.08 -17.88
N ARG A 28 8.60 2.01 -17.07
CA ARG A 28 8.21 1.75 -15.68
C ARG A 28 6.69 1.80 -15.55
N SER A 29 6.15 0.90 -14.75
CA SER A 29 4.73 0.89 -14.38
C SER A 29 4.59 0.50 -12.91
N VAL A 30 3.44 0.82 -12.32
CA VAL A 30 3.06 0.30 -11.02
C VAL A 30 2.61 -1.15 -11.20
N GLY A 31 3.23 -2.09 -10.49
CA GLY A 31 2.82 -3.49 -10.46
C GLY A 31 1.74 -3.73 -9.43
N GLN A 32 1.93 -3.21 -8.22
CA GLN A 32 0.96 -3.32 -7.13
C GLN A 32 1.13 -2.20 -6.10
N ILE A 33 0.05 -1.94 -5.35
CA ILE A 33 0.03 -0.99 -4.24
C ILE A 33 -0.51 -1.71 -3.01
N LEU A 34 0.21 -1.66 -1.90
CA LEU A 34 -0.20 -2.24 -0.63
C LEU A 34 -0.44 -1.14 0.40
N ALA A 35 -1.44 -1.34 1.25
CA ALA A 35 -1.57 -0.61 2.50
C ALA A 35 -0.85 -1.38 3.61
N LEU A 36 -0.17 -0.66 4.49
CA LEU A 36 0.45 -1.25 5.67
C LEU A 36 -0.47 -1.10 6.88
N GLY A 37 -0.59 -2.20 7.64
CA GLY A 37 -1.22 -2.21 8.93
C GLY A 37 -0.37 -1.52 9.99
N ARG A 38 -0.98 -1.25 11.14
CA ARG A 38 -0.29 -0.62 12.29
C ARG A 38 0.47 -1.63 13.16
N ARG A 39 0.36 -2.92 12.84
CA ARG A 39 0.91 -4.02 13.64
C ARG A 39 2.14 -4.63 12.97
N VAL A 40 3.17 -4.84 13.78
CA VAL A 40 4.36 -5.62 13.43
C VAL A 40 4.51 -6.75 14.44
N GLU A 41 4.59 -7.98 13.95
CA GLU A 41 4.70 -9.17 14.80
C GLU A 41 5.84 -10.04 14.30
N ASN A 42 6.78 -10.41 15.19
CA ASN A 42 7.96 -11.19 14.84
C ASN A 42 8.76 -10.64 13.63
N GLY A 43 8.74 -9.31 13.45
CA GLY A 43 9.38 -8.64 12.31
C GLY A 43 8.58 -8.63 11.02
N ILE A 44 7.37 -9.20 11.01
CA ILE A 44 6.44 -9.20 9.87
C ILE A 44 5.48 -8.02 10.03
N ILE A 45 5.40 -7.19 8.98
CA ILE A 45 4.47 -6.06 8.91
C ILE A 45 3.18 -6.56 8.26
N GLU A 46 2.05 -6.33 8.93
CA GLU A 46 0.74 -6.58 8.33
C GLU A 46 0.57 -5.70 7.08
N SER A 47 0.07 -6.27 5.98
CA SER A 47 -0.20 -5.51 4.76
C SER A 47 -1.38 -6.08 3.99
N GLY A 48 -2.07 -5.21 3.25
CA GLY A 48 -3.20 -5.55 2.39
C GLY A 48 -3.01 -5.00 0.99
N LEU A 49 -3.29 -5.81 -0.02
CA LEU A 49 -3.17 -5.45 -1.43
C LEU A 49 -4.33 -4.53 -1.84
N ILE A 50 -4.05 -3.27 -2.17
CA ILE A 50 -5.05 -2.26 -2.59
C ILE A 50 -5.22 -2.28 -4.10
N PHE A 51 -4.13 -2.42 -4.85
CA PHE A 51 -4.16 -2.55 -6.30
C PHE A 51 -3.20 -3.62 -6.76
N ASP A 52 -3.63 -4.40 -7.74
CA ASP A 52 -2.79 -5.37 -8.44
C ASP A 52 -2.88 -5.20 -9.96
N THR A 53 -1.82 -5.55 -10.67
CA THR A 53 -1.81 -5.49 -12.12
C THR A 53 -2.33 -6.79 -12.70
N VAL A 54 -3.56 -6.75 -13.19
CA VAL A 54 -4.22 -7.87 -13.86
C VAL A 54 -4.28 -7.57 -15.35
N ASN A 55 -3.69 -8.43 -16.18
CA ASN A 55 -3.64 -8.26 -17.64
C ASN A 55 -3.09 -6.90 -18.08
N GLY A 56 -2.08 -6.38 -17.38
CA GLY A 56 -1.44 -5.09 -17.68
C GLY A 56 -2.24 -3.86 -17.20
N LYS A 57 -3.38 -4.04 -16.52
CA LYS A 57 -4.17 -2.96 -15.94
C LYS A 57 -4.11 -3.02 -14.43
N LEU A 58 -3.74 -1.91 -13.81
CA LEU A 58 -3.81 -1.74 -12.36
C LEU A 58 -5.29 -1.73 -11.95
N THR A 59 -5.69 -2.71 -11.14
CA THR A 59 -7.08 -2.99 -10.75
C THR A 59 -7.18 -2.96 -9.24
N ALA A 60 -8.21 -2.29 -8.71
CA ALA A 60 -8.45 -2.23 -7.28
C ALA A 60 -8.82 -3.62 -6.73
N SER A 61 -8.31 -3.93 -5.54
CA SER A 61 -8.71 -5.09 -4.77
C SER A 61 -10.08 -4.85 -4.12
N GLU A 62 -10.88 -5.91 -3.99
CA GLU A 62 -12.20 -5.83 -3.36
C GLU A 62 -12.13 -5.71 -1.83
N THR A 63 -11.01 -6.11 -1.22
CA THR A 63 -10.99 -6.45 0.21
C THR A 63 -10.16 -5.50 1.07
N ALA A 64 -9.38 -4.61 0.46
CA ALA A 64 -8.43 -3.79 1.21
C ALA A 64 -8.65 -2.30 0.92
N MET A 65 -8.73 -1.54 2.00
CA MET A 65 -8.92 -0.09 1.99
C MET A 65 -7.76 0.55 2.75
N PRO A 66 -7.12 1.61 2.23
CA PRO A 66 -6.10 2.31 3.00
C PRO A 66 -6.74 3.04 4.19
N ALA A 67 -5.96 3.25 5.26
CA ALA A 67 -6.43 3.98 6.42
C ALA A 67 -6.88 5.42 6.03
N PRO A 68 -8.10 5.85 6.36
CA PRO A 68 -8.68 7.07 5.81
C PRO A 68 -8.08 8.35 6.42
N ASP A 69 -7.48 8.29 7.61
CA ASP A 69 -7.10 9.45 8.42
C ASP A 69 -6.30 10.51 7.63
N LYS A 70 -5.24 10.09 6.93
CA LYS A 70 -4.38 11.00 6.15
C LYS A 70 -5.03 11.49 4.87
N PHE A 71 -5.89 10.67 4.25
CA PHE A 71 -6.66 11.09 3.07
C PHE A 71 -7.69 12.14 3.44
N VAL A 72 -8.44 11.93 4.53
CA VAL A 72 -9.43 12.87 5.05
C VAL A 72 -8.77 14.18 5.45
N ALA A 73 -7.63 14.14 6.15
CA ALA A 73 -6.86 15.33 6.50
C ALA A 73 -6.41 16.14 5.26
N ALA A 74 -6.20 15.46 4.12
CA ALA A 74 -5.87 16.07 2.85
C ALA A 74 -7.10 16.44 1.98
N GLY A 75 -8.32 16.26 2.51
CA GLY A 75 -9.58 16.60 1.82
C GLY A 75 -10.11 15.52 0.86
N TYR A 76 -9.60 14.28 0.95
CA TYR A 76 -10.02 13.17 0.08
C TYR A 76 -10.91 12.17 0.84
N ASN A 77 -12.07 11.84 0.25
CA ASN A 77 -12.82 10.65 0.63
C ASN A 77 -12.33 9.47 -0.20
N VAL A 78 -11.49 8.64 0.42
CA VAL A 78 -10.87 7.52 -0.29
C VAL A 78 -11.87 6.44 -0.71
N ALA A 79 -12.97 6.23 0.03
CA ALA A 79 -14.01 5.26 -0.35
C ALA A 79 -14.67 5.64 -1.68
N THR A 80 -15.01 6.93 -1.83
CA THR A 80 -15.55 7.45 -3.09
C THR A 80 -14.55 7.33 -4.24
N LEU A 81 -13.25 7.54 -3.99
CA LEU A 81 -12.20 7.41 -5.02
C LEU A 81 -11.98 5.98 -5.49
N MET A 82 -12.17 5.00 -4.60
CA MET A 82 -12.00 3.59 -4.92
C MET A 82 -13.22 2.99 -5.62
N GLY A 83 -14.30 3.77 -5.79
CA GLY A 83 -15.59 3.29 -6.25
C GLY A 83 -16.25 2.48 -5.15
N GLU A 84 -17.12 3.14 -4.37
CA GLU A 84 -17.97 2.42 -3.40
C GLU A 84 -18.62 1.21 -4.11
N PRO A 85 -18.73 0.04 -3.45
CA PRO A 85 -19.39 -1.12 -4.04
C PRO A 85 -20.83 -0.81 -4.51
#